data_AF-A0AAX2ABF9-F1
#
_entry.id   AF-A0AAX2ABF9-F1
#
_cell.length_a   1.000
_cell.length_b   1.000
_cell.length_c   1.000
_cell.angle_alpha   90.00
_cell.angle_beta   90.00
_cell.angle_gamma   90.00
#
_symmetry.space_group_name_H-M   'P 1'
#
loop_
_entity.id
_entity.type
_entity.pdbx_description
1 polymer ?
#
loop_
_entity_poly.entity_id
_entity_poly.type
_entity_poly.pdbx_seq_one_letter_code
_entity_poly.pdbx_strand_id
1 'polypeptide(L)'
;ITYFDLKGQEIYKISQIDKKLKDISKKTNTYVNSEEYYKEINKLKKEEIYVSDVIGESLKTKIIGRFTKESAKKAGIEFEPERYAYAGKENPVGKEFEGIVRFVTPVYKAEKKVGYVSVALDHKHIMQF
;
A
#
# COMPACT_ATOMS: atom_id res chain seq x y z
N ILE A 1 6.43 -9.03 5.36
CA ILE A 1 5.72 -10.30 5.64
C ILE A 1 5.11 -10.20 7.03
N THR A 2 3.87 -10.61 7.19
CA THR A 2 3.12 -10.51 8.44
C THR A 2 2.31 -11.78 8.67
N TYR A 3 2.23 -12.24 9.92
CA TYR A 3 1.26 -13.22 10.38
C TYR A 3 0.30 -12.55 11.38
N PHE A 4 -1.00 -12.80 11.21
CA PHE A 4 -2.05 -12.23 12.07
C PHE A 4 -3.14 -13.25 12.36
N ASP A 5 -3.83 -13.06 13.49
CA ASP A 5 -4.91 -13.95 13.92
C ASP A 5 -6.20 -13.72 13.12
N LEU A 6 -7.22 -14.53 13.41
CA LEU A 6 -8.54 -14.43 12.78
C LEU A 6 -9.29 -13.13 13.09
N LYS A 7 -8.84 -12.35 14.08
CA LYS A 7 -9.41 -11.05 14.46
C LYS A 7 -8.68 -9.88 13.78
N GLY A 8 -7.60 -10.15 13.03
CA GLY A 8 -6.81 -9.14 12.35
C GLY A 8 -5.68 -8.56 13.21
N GLN A 9 -5.42 -9.09 14.40
CA GLN A 9 -4.29 -8.63 15.21
C GLN A 9 -3.00 -9.24 14.66
N GLU A 10 -2.07 -8.39 14.22
CA GLU A 10 -0.72 -8.80 13.85
C GLU A 10 0.00 -9.39 15.06
N ILE A 11 0.57 -10.59 14.89
CA ILE A 11 1.35 -11.32 15.91
C ILE A 11 2.84 -11.30 15.56
N TYR A 12 3.16 -11.51 14.28
CA TYR A 12 4.54 -11.43 13.78
C TYR A 12 4.60 -10.52 12.55
N LYS A 13 5.63 -9.67 12.49
CA LYS A 13 5.80 -8.73 11.39
C LYS A 13 7.27 -8.49 11.11
N ILE A 14 7.64 -8.66 9.86
CA ILE A 14 8.94 -8.27 9.31
C ILE A 14 8.65 -7.30 8.17
N SER A 15 9.03 -6.04 8.34
CA SER A 15 8.72 -4.96 7.41
C SER A 15 9.82 -3.91 7.43
N GLN A 16 10.09 -3.33 6.26
CA GLN A 16 10.99 -2.20 6.10
C GLN A 16 10.29 -0.85 6.33
N ILE A 17 8.95 -0.82 6.20
CA ILE A 17 8.14 0.41 6.27
C ILE A 17 7.63 0.67 7.69
N ASP A 18 7.01 -0.34 8.31
CA ASP A 18 6.41 -0.23 9.64
C ASP A 18 6.57 -1.53 10.41
N LYS A 19 7.25 -1.45 11.55
CA LYS A 19 7.55 -2.60 12.42
C LYS A 19 6.54 -2.78 13.55
N LYS A 20 5.62 -1.83 13.75
CA LYS A 20 4.62 -1.94 14.82
C LYS A 20 3.56 -2.97 14.45
N LEU A 21 3.20 -3.81 15.43
CA LEU A 21 2.07 -4.72 15.32
C LEU A 21 0.77 -3.92 15.49
N LYS A 22 -0.15 -4.09 14.55
CA LYS A 22 -1.42 -3.37 14.49
C LYS A 22 -2.59 -4.33 14.32
N ASP A 23 -3.77 -3.82 14.58
CA ASP A 23 -5.04 -4.50 14.27
C ASP A 23 -5.49 -4.11 12.86
N ILE A 24 -5.23 -4.97 11.88
CA ILE A 24 -5.52 -4.72 10.46
C ILE A 24 -7.01 -4.87 10.10
N SER A 25 -7.85 -5.31 11.04
CA SER A 25 -9.31 -5.26 10.85
C SER A 25 -9.81 -3.82 10.72
N LYS A 26 -9.05 -2.86 11.25
CA LYS A 26 -9.27 -1.42 11.10
C LYS A 26 -8.52 -0.93 9.87
N LYS A 27 -9.25 -0.42 8.87
CA LYS A 27 -8.64 0.10 7.63
C LYS A 27 -7.56 1.15 7.86
N THR A 28 -7.70 1.99 8.89
CA THR A 28 -6.71 3.02 9.27
C THR A 28 -5.36 2.47 9.73
N ASN A 29 -5.28 1.17 10.01
CA ASN A 29 -4.05 0.48 10.40
C ASN A 29 -3.34 -0.23 9.24
N THR A 30 -3.93 -0.22 8.04
CA THR A 30 -3.35 -0.81 6.83
C THR A 30 -2.33 0.14 6.18
N TYR A 31 -1.71 -0.24 5.05
CA TYR A 31 -0.71 0.59 4.37
C TYR A 31 -1.35 1.89 3.84
N VAL A 32 -2.56 1.80 3.27
CA VAL A 32 -3.38 2.96 2.93
C VAL A 32 -4.86 2.70 3.20
N ASN A 33 -5.60 3.77 3.51
CA ASN A 33 -7.00 3.67 3.93
C ASN A 33 -7.96 3.08 2.88
N SER A 34 -7.56 2.99 1.61
CA SER A 34 -8.34 2.35 0.55
C SER A 34 -8.24 0.83 0.53
N GLU A 35 -7.38 0.22 1.35
CA GLU A 35 -7.28 -1.24 1.43
C GLU A 35 -8.57 -1.88 2.00
N GLU A 36 -9.10 -2.89 1.30
CA GLU A 36 -10.26 -3.68 1.74
C GLU A 36 -9.96 -5.17 1.92
N TYR A 37 -8.70 -5.59 1.80
CA TYR A 37 -8.32 -7.00 1.75
C TYR A 37 -8.81 -7.80 2.97
N TYR A 38 -8.87 -7.21 4.16
CA TYR A 38 -9.31 -7.91 5.38
C TYR A 38 -10.72 -8.51 5.24
N LYS A 39 -11.61 -7.81 4.54
CA LYS A 39 -12.98 -8.30 4.28
C LYS A 39 -12.98 -9.48 3.32
N GLU A 40 -12.12 -9.44 2.30
CA GLU A 40 -12.06 -10.45 1.25
C GLU A 40 -11.37 -11.73 1.73
N ILE A 41 -10.30 -11.62 2.52
CA ILE A 41 -9.54 -12.77 3.00
C ILE A 41 -10.34 -13.66 3.96
N ASN A 42 -11.37 -13.11 4.62
CA ASN A 42 -12.26 -13.88 5.49
C ASN A 42 -13.05 -14.95 4.73
N LYS A 43 -13.26 -14.75 3.42
CA LYS A 43 -13.97 -15.68 2.54
C LYS A 43 -13.07 -16.82 2.03
N LEU A 44 -11.74 -16.68 2.15
CA LEU A 44 -10.79 -17.65 1.62
C LEU A 44 -10.92 -19.01 2.30
N LYS A 45 -10.86 -20.07 1.51
CA LYS A 45 -10.76 -21.46 1.95
C LYS A 45 -9.30 -21.90 2.04
N LYS A 46 -9.08 -23.11 2.55
CA LYS A 46 -7.77 -23.77 2.58
C LYS A 46 -7.20 -23.78 1.14
N GLU A 47 -5.90 -23.50 1.02
CA GLU A 47 -5.16 -23.45 -0.26
C GLU A 47 -5.54 -22.30 -1.22
N GLU A 48 -6.51 -21.44 -0.87
CA GLU A 48 -6.79 -20.25 -1.68
C GLU A 48 -5.83 -19.10 -1.33
N ILE A 49 -5.62 -18.21 -2.31
CA ILE A 49 -4.82 -17.00 -2.16
C ILE A 49 -5.62 -15.79 -2.65
N TYR A 50 -5.63 -14.74 -1.84
CA TYR A 50 -6.08 -13.43 -2.26
C TYR A 50 -4.88 -12.63 -2.76
N VAL A 51 -5.06 -11.93 -3.87
CA VAL A 51 -4.11 -10.98 -4.44
C VAL A 51 -4.83 -9.65 -4.61
N SER A 52 -4.28 -8.57 -4.07
CA SER A 52 -4.84 -7.23 -4.24
C SER A 52 -4.48 -6.66 -5.61
N ASP A 53 -5.23 -5.65 -6.04
CA ASP A 53 -4.72 -4.69 -7.03
C ASP A 53 -3.49 -3.95 -6.49
N VAL A 54 -2.80 -3.21 -7.37
CA VAL A 54 -1.73 -2.31 -6.95
C VAL A 54 -2.34 -1.16 -6.13
N ILE A 55 -1.87 -1.01 -4.90
CA ILE A 55 -2.39 -0.01 -3.96
C ILE A 55 -1.23 0.82 -3.43
N GLY A 56 -1.33 2.15 -3.51
CA GLY A 56 -0.30 3.06 -3.01
C GLY A 56 -0.86 4.41 -2.61
N GLU A 57 -0.06 5.18 -1.89
CA GLU A 57 -0.43 6.54 -1.50
C GLU A 57 -0.54 7.42 -2.75
N SER A 58 -1.70 8.09 -2.92
CA SER A 58 -1.90 9.03 -4.01
C SER A 58 -1.50 10.42 -3.57
N LEU A 59 -0.43 10.95 -4.16
CA LEU A 59 -0.04 12.35 -4.03
C LEU A 59 -0.66 13.15 -5.17
N LYS A 60 -1.41 14.19 -4.83
CA LYS A 60 -2.04 15.07 -5.82
C LYS A 60 -1.07 16.18 -6.20
N THR A 61 -0.92 16.46 -7.48
CA THR A 61 -0.37 17.74 -7.96
C THR A 61 -1.49 18.78 -8.02
N LYS A 62 -1.18 20.02 -7.63
CA LYS A 62 -2.07 21.18 -7.80
C LYS A 62 -1.80 21.97 -9.08
N ILE A 63 -0.76 21.60 -9.83
CA ILE A 63 -0.37 22.26 -11.07
C ILE A 63 -0.75 21.37 -12.25
N ILE A 64 -1.42 21.96 -13.23
CA ILE A 64 -1.66 21.37 -14.56
C ILE A 64 -0.56 21.90 -15.50
N GLY A 65 0.21 21.02 -16.11
CA GLY A 65 1.38 21.38 -16.92
C GLY A 65 2.68 21.46 -16.10
N ARG A 66 3.75 21.95 -16.72
CA ARG A 66 5.10 21.95 -16.12
C ARG A 66 5.16 22.72 -14.80
N PHE A 67 5.76 22.09 -13.80
CA PHE A 67 5.99 22.68 -12.49
C PHE A 67 7.13 23.71 -12.59
N THR A 68 6.78 24.99 -12.60
CA THR A 68 7.70 26.13 -12.67
C THR A 68 7.37 27.13 -11.57
N LYS A 69 8.29 28.04 -11.25
CA LYS A 69 8.05 29.11 -10.28
C LYS A 69 6.82 29.95 -10.66
N GLU A 70 6.61 30.15 -11.96
CA GLU A 70 5.47 30.90 -12.48
C GLU A 70 4.15 30.15 -12.29
N SER A 71 4.11 28.83 -12.59
CA SER A 71 2.89 28.04 -12.39
C SER A 71 2.56 27.85 -10.91
N ALA A 72 3.57 27.69 -10.05
CA ALA A 72 3.41 27.68 -8.59
C ALA A 72 2.82 29.01 -8.07
N LYS A 73 3.38 30.15 -8.52
CA LYS A 73 2.86 31.48 -8.19
C LYS A 73 1.42 31.68 -8.66
N LYS A 74 1.07 31.25 -9.88
CA LYS A 74 -0.30 31.30 -10.42
C LYS A 74 -1.27 30.44 -9.61
N ALA A 75 -0.80 29.29 -9.11
CA ALA A 75 -1.58 28.39 -8.27
C ALA A 75 -1.61 28.79 -6.77
N GLY A 76 -0.91 29.85 -6.39
CA GLY A 76 -0.86 30.32 -5.00
C GLY A 76 -0.15 29.37 -4.03
N ILE A 77 0.82 28.60 -4.53
CA ILE A 77 1.61 27.63 -3.73
C ILE A 77 3.10 27.97 -3.77
N GLU A 78 3.84 27.51 -2.76
CA GLU A 78 5.30 27.58 -2.79
C GLU A 78 5.87 26.66 -3.88
N PHE A 79 6.99 27.08 -4.47
CA PHE A 79 7.67 26.30 -5.49
C PHE A 79 8.52 25.21 -4.82
N GLU A 80 7.88 24.08 -4.52
CA GLU A 80 8.50 22.89 -3.91
C GLU A 80 8.12 21.62 -4.71
N PRO A 81 8.56 21.49 -5.97
CA PRO A 81 8.15 20.40 -6.87
C PRO A 81 8.42 19.00 -6.29
N GLU A 82 9.42 18.85 -5.43
CA GLU A 82 9.81 17.59 -4.77
C GLU A 82 8.75 17.08 -3.78
N ARG A 83 7.88 17.96 -3.29
CA ARG A 83 6.77 17.58 -2.39
C ARG A 83 5.54 17.03 -3.12
N TYR A 84 5.51 17.16 -4.45
CA TYR A 84 4.40 16.71 -5.29
C TYR A 84 4.75 15.44 -6.05
N ALA A 85 3.75 14.77 -6.61
CA ALA A 85 3.95 13.55 -7.40
C ALA A 85 4.86 13.79 -8.61
N TYR A 86 5.69 12.79 -8.91
CA TYR A 86 6.43 12.70 -10.16
C TYR A 86 5.47 12.73 -11.36
N ALA A 87 5.78 13.53 -12.38
CA ALA A 87 4.95 13.71 -13.56
C ALA A 87 5.79 13.81 -14.85
N GLY A 88 6.82 12.98 -14.98
CA GLY A 88 7.68 12.96 -16.16
C GLY A 88 8.32 14.32 -16.43
N LYS A 89 8.18 14.85 -17.65
CA LYS A 89 8.71 16.17 -18.02
C LYS A 89 8.05 17.33 -17.26
N GLU A 90 6.83 17.12 -16.76
CA GLU A 90 6.09 18.17 -16.06
C GLU A 90 6.59 18.36 -14.63
N ASN A 91 6.92 17.27 -13.94
CA ASN A 91 7.59 17.31 -12.64
C ASN A 91 8.61 16.17 -12.52
N PRO A 92 9.83 16.35 -13.04
CA PRO A 92 10.83 15.28 -13.09
C PRO A 92 11.49 14.99 -11.73
N VAL A 93 11.35 15.90 -10.76
CA VAL A 93 11.94 15.78 -9.41
C VAL A 93 10.88 15.46 -8.34
N GLY A 94 9.65 15.19 -8.75
CA GLY A 94 8.57 14.85 -7.83
C GLY A 94 8.77 13.48 -7.18
N LYS A 95 8.02 13.23 -6.11
CA LYS A 95 8.02 11.95 -5.39
C LYS A 95 7.41 10.85 -6.27
N GLU A 96 8.16 9.79 -6.48
CA GLU A 96 7.71 8.64 -7.24
C GLU A 96 6.54 7.92 -6.56
N PHE A 97 5.72 7.24 -7.35
CA PHE A 97 4.66 6.40 -6.80
C PHE A 97 5.24 5.17 -6.09
N GLU A 98 4.76 4.92 -4.87
CA GLU A 98 5.13 3.79 -4.02
C GLU A 98 3.89 2.92 -3.76
N GLY A 99 3.67 1.96 -4.66
CA GLY A 99 2.57 0.99 -4.58
C GLY A 99 3.03 -0.38 -4.12
N ILE A 100 2.12 -1.13 -3.51
CA ILE A 100 2.28 -2.53 -3.14
C ILE A 100 1.23 -3.41 -3.81
N VAL A 101 1.57 -4.68 -4.01
CA VAL A 101 0.63 -5.77 -4.24
C VAL A 101 0.68 -6.69 -3.01
N ARG A 102 -0.49 -7.02 -2.48
CA ARG A 102 -0.63 -7.84 -1.27
C ARG A 102 -1.14 -9.23 -1.63
N PHE A 103 -0.42 -10.23 -1.15
CA PHE A 103 -0.77 -11.63 -1.20
C PHE A 103 -1.18 -12.07 0.21
N VAL A 104 -2.28 -12.81 0.33
CA VAL A 104 -2.75 -13.34 1.61
C VAL A 104 -3.30 -14.74 1.44
N THR A 105 -2.91 -15.66 2.32
CA THR A 105 -3.47 -17.02 2.36
C THR A 105 -3.78 -17.42 3.81
N PRO A 106 -4.87 -18.17 4.06
CA PRO A 106 -5.21 -18.62 5.40
C PRO A 106 -4.26 -19.74 5.87
N VAL A 107 -3.89 -19.69 7.15
CA VAL A 107 -3.09 -20.71 7.81
C VAL A 107 -4.01 -21.66 8.56
N TYR A 108 -3.79 -22.97 8.38
CA TYR A 108 -4.56 -24.03 9.03
C TYR A 108 -3.67 -24.87 9.94
N LYS A 109 -4.23 -25.30 11.07
CA LYS A 109 -3.66 -26.35 11.92
C LYS A 109 -4.64 -27.52 11.93
N ALA A 110 -4.23 -28.64 11.33
CA ALA A 110 -5.16 -29.68 10.86
C ALA A 110 -6.25 -29.05 9.96
N GLU A 111 -7.53 -29.21 10.30
CA GLU A 111 -8.65 -28.65 9.52
C GLU A 111 -9.22 -27.34 10.09
N LYS A 112 -8.59 -26.77 11.12
CA LYS A 112 -9.02 -25.50 11.71
C LYS A 112 -8.19 -24.34 11.17
N LYS A 113 -8.85 -23.33 10.60
CA LYS A 113 -8.21 -22.04 10.26
C LYS A 113 -7.75 -21.37 11.56
N VAL A 114 -6.50 -20.95 11.63
CA VAL A 114 -5.90 -20.35 12.84
C VAL A 114 -5.41 -18.91 12.64
N GLY A 115 -5.31 -18.44 11.40
CA GLY A 115 -4.88 -17.08 11.10
C GLY A 115 -4.59 -16.93 9.61
N TYR A 116 -3.77 -15.94 9.29
CA TYR A 116 -3.37 -15.64 7.91
C TYR A 116 -1.90 -15.25 7.85
N VAL A 117 -1.27 -15.56 6.72
CA VAL A 117 0.03 -15.02 6.35
C VAL A 117 -0.15 -14.04 5.20
N SER A 118 0.47 -12.87 5.30
CA SER A 118 0.46 -11.84 4.26
C SER A 118 1.87 -11.44 3.84
N VAL A 119 2.04 -11.30 2.53
CA VAL A 119 3.23 -10.73 1.91
C VAL A 119 2.79 -9.50 1.12
N ALA A 120 3.44 -8.35 1.35
CA ALA A 120 3.25 -7.15 0.56
C ALA A 120 4.56 -6.87 -0.17
N LEU A 121 4.49 -6.78 -1.49
CA LEU A 121 5.64 -6.55 -2.37
C LEU A 121 5.47 -5.22 -3.08
N ASP A 122 6.57 -4.49 -3.28
CA ASP A 122 6.55 -3.28 -4.08
C ASP A 122 6.22 -3.61 -5.55
N HIS A 123 5.26 -2.87 -6.11
CA HIS A 123 4.80 -3.02 -7.49
C HIS A 123 5.92 -2.89 -8.53
N LYS A 124 6.96 -2.08 -8.30
CA LYS A 124 8.07 -1.91 -9.25
C LYS A 124 8.80 -3.23 -9.49
N HIS A 125 9.04 -3.99 -8.42
CA HIS A 125 9.68 -5.29 -8.52
C HIS A 125 8.81 -6.31 -9.26
N ILE A 126 7.48 -6.21 -9.16
CA ILE A 126 6.57 -7.12 -9.87
C ILE A 126 6.50 -6.77 -11.36
N MET A 127 6.47 -5.49 -11.71
CA MET A 127 6.35 -5.06 -13.11
C MET A 127 7.63 -5.23 -13.93
N GLN A 128 8.78 -5.36 -13.27
CA GLN A 128 10.09 -5.49 -13.92
C GLN A 128 10.41 -6.91 -14.43
N PHE A 129 9.64 -7.92 -14.01
CA PHE A 129 9.90 -9.34 -14.31
C PHE A 129 8.61 -10.04 -14.74
#